data_AF-A0A8C7WZ69-F1
#
_entry.id   AF-A0A8C7WZ69-F1
#
_cell.length_a   1.000
_cell.length_b   1.000
_cell.length_c   1.000
_cell.angle_alpha   90.00
_cell.angle_beta   90.00
_cell.angle_gamma   90.00
#
_symmetry.space_group_name_H-M   'P 1'
#
loop_
_entity.id
_entity.type
_entity.pdbx_description
1 polymer ?
#
loop_
_entity_poly.entity_id
_entity_poly.type
_entity_poly.pdbx_seq_one_letter_code
_entity_poly.pdbx_strand_id
1 'polypeptide(L)'
;FRALSSGDPSVCVPAPGTWNGTTKVAVKTLKPGTMSPESFLEEAQIMKNLHHDKLVQLYAVVSEEPIYIVTEYMVFLFRSS
;
A
#
# COMPACT_ATOMS: atom_id res chain seq x y z
N PHE A 1 5.24 7.95 -1.19
CA PHE A 1 4.10 7.53 -2.06
C PHE A 1 4.45 6.66 -3.26
N ARG A 2 5.63 6.79 -3.89
CA ARG A 2 5.98 5.99 -5.09
C ARG A 2 5.79 4.49 -4.86
N ALA A 3 6.03 3.99 -3.64
CA ALA A 3 5.78 2.62 -3.20
C ALA A 3 4.37 2.08 -3.55
N LEU A 4 3.35 2.94 -3.60
CA LEU A 4 1.99 2.53 -3.94
C LEU A 4 1.69 2.54 -5.43
N SER A 5 2.57 3.11 -6.25
CA SER A 5 2.53 2.94 -7.70
C SER A 5 2.71 1.47 -8.07
N SER A 6 2.02 1.00 -9.11
CA SER A 6 2.08 -0.39 -9.59
C SER A 6 3.42 -0.78 -10.23
N GLY A 7 4.36 0.16 -10.38
CA GLY A 7 5.67 -0.07 -10.99
C GLY A 7 6.88 0.30 -10.13
N ASP A 8 6.73 0.46 -8.81
CA ASP A 8 7.86 0.79 -7.95
C ASP A 8 8.74 -0.45 -7.68
N PRO A 9 10.04 -0.44 -8.09
CA PRO A 9 10.95 -1.59 -7.89
C PRO A 9 11.29 -1.86 -6.41
N SER A 10 11.00 -0.90 -5.54
CA SER A 10 11.19 -1.01 -4.10
C SER A 10 10.03 -1.70 -3.37
N VAL A 11 8.91 -1.93 -4.07
CA VAL A 11 7.75 -2.66 -3.57
C VAL A 11 7.58 -3.99 -4.27
N CYS A 12 7.34 -5.04 -3.47
CA CYS A 12 7.02 -6.37 -3.96
C CYS A 12 5.58 -6.40 -4.52
N VAL A 13 5.34 -7.33 -5.45
CA VAL A 13 4.05 -7.52 -6.10
C VAL A 13 2.90 -7.58 -5.08
N PRO A 14 1.80 -6.83 -5.26
CA PRO A 14 0.69 -6.85 -4.32
C PRO A 14 0.02 -8.23 -4.31
N ALA A 15 -0.11 -8.81 -3.13
CA ALA A 15 -0.88 -10.03 -2.93
C ALA A 15 -2.35 -9.67 -2.68
N PRO A 16 -3.32 -10.38 -3.30
CA PRO A 16 -4.72 -10.24 -2.93
C PRO A 16 -4.92 -10.80 -1.51
N GLY A 17 -5.61 -10.03 -0.68
CA GLY A 17 -5.95 -10.39 0.69
C GLY A 17 -7.41 -10.10 1.00
N THR A 18 -7.88 -10.64 2.12
CA THR A 18 -9.20 -10.30 2.67
C THR A 18 -9.00 -9.73 4.07
N TRP A 19 -9.38 -8.47 4.26
CA TRP A 19 -9.39 -7.80 5.54
C TRP A 19 -10.73 -7.99 6.23
N ASN A 20 -10.70 -8.36 7.51
CA ASN A 20 -11.90 -8.57 8.33
C ASN A 20 -12.96 -9.51 7.69
N GLY A 21 -12.51 -10.50 6.90
CA GLY A 21 -13.36 -11.50 6.24
C GLY A 21 -14.31 -10.98 5.14
N THR A 22 -14.38 -9.68 4.91
CA THR A 22 -15.42 -9.04 4.09
C THR A 22 -14.86 -8.08 3.04
N THR A 23 -13.72 -7.43 3.32
CA THR A 23 -13.14 -6.41 2.45
C THR A 23 -11.98 -6.97 1.65
N LYS A 24 -12.04 -6.91 0.32
CA LYS A 24 -10.89 -7.25 -0.54
C LYS A 24 -9.82 -6.18 -0.43
N VAL A 25 -8.59 -6.59 -0.13
CA VAL A 25 -7.45 -5.68 0.04
C VAL A 25 -6.28 -6.13 -0.83
N ALA A 26 -5.44 -5.17 -1.19
CA ALA A 26 -4.13 -5.43 -1.77
C ALA A 26 -3.09 -5.25 -0.66
N VAL A 27 -2.27 -6.27 -0.43
CA VAL A 27 -1.16 -6.21 0.53
C VAL A 27 0.14 -6.08 -0.24
N LYS A 28 0.79 -4.94 -0.08
CA LYS A 28 2.13 -4.67 -0.63
C LYS A 28 3.16 -4.82 0.47
N THR A 29 4.31 -5.41 0.12
CA THR A 29 5.45 -5.54 1.04
C THR A 29 6.59 -4.69 0.53
N LEU A 30 7.15 -3.84 1.39
CA LEU A 30 8.31 -3.02 1.06
C LEU A 30 9.60 -3.81 1.32
N LYS A 31 10.60 -3.63 0.45
CA LYS A 31 11.93 -4.22 0.69
C LYS A 31 12.61 -3.50 1.87
N PRO A 32 13.25 -4.25 2.79
CA PRO A 32 14.02 -3.67 3.88
C PRO A 32 15.12 -2.76 3.32
N GLY A 33 15.36 -1.63 3.99
CA GLY A 33 16.34 -0.62 3.56
C GLY A 33 15.88 0.35 2.48
N THR A 34 14.63 0.26 2.00
CA THR A 34 14.05 1.25 1.05
C THR A 34 13.73 2.58 1.73
N MET A 35 13.10 2.52 2.91
CA MET A 35 12.57 3.67 3.63
C MET A 35 12.53 3.36 5.12
N SER A 36 12.81 4.36 5.97
CA SER A 36 12.68 4.23 7.41
C SER A 36 11.20 4.14 7.83
N PRO A 37 10.87 3.35 8.88
CA PRO A 37 9.49 3.24 9.36
C PRO A 37 8.87 4.59 9.75
N GLU A 38 9.68 5.51 10.28
CA GLU A 38 9.25 6.85 10.70
C GLU A 38 8.80 7.71 9.50
N SER A 39 9.61 7.82 8.45
CA SER A 39 9.23 8.53 7.23
C SER A 39 8.04 7.88 6.54
N PHE A 40 7.95 6.55 6.59
CA PHE A 40 6.81 5.84 6.03
C PHE A 40 5.52 6.12 6.79
N LEU A 41 5.56 6.14 8.12
CA LEU A 41 4.39 6.47 8.96
C LEU A 41 3.91 7.90 8.71
N GLU A 42 4.81 8.87 8.55
CA GLU A 42 4.46 10.25 8.22
C GLU A 42 3.71 10.32 6.88
N GLU A 43 4.24 9.67 5.83
CA GLU A 43 3.55 9.58 4.54
C GLU A 43 2.20 8.86 4.64
N ALA A 44 2.13 7.77 5.42
CA ALA A 44 0.92 7.00 5.62
C ALA A 44 -0.18 7.80 6.34
N GLN A 45 0.17 8.65 7.31
CA GLN A 45 -0.77 9.55 7.97
C GLN A 45 -1.37 10.55 6.98
N ILE A 46 -0.56 11.08 6.06
CA ILE A 46 -1.05 11.97 5.00
C ILE A 46 -2.03 11.21 4.11
N MET A 47 -1.70 9.99 3.69
CA MET A 47 -2.58 9.15 2.86
C MET A 47 -3.89 8.79 3.52
N LYS A 48 -3.86 8.49 4.81
CA LYS A 48 -5.06 8.11 5.56
C LYS A 48 -6.09 9.23 5.57
N ASN A 49 -5.63 10.48 5.49
CA ASN A 49 -6.49 11.67 5.46
C ASN A 49 -6.87 12.13 4.03
N LEU A 50 -6.25 11.57 2.98
CA LEU A 50 -6.55 11.89 1.60
C LEU A 50 -7.61 10.93 1.05
N HIS A 51 -8.85 11.40 0.96
CA HIS A 51 -9.94 10.69 0.32
C HIS A 51 -10.22 11.32 -1.05
N HIS A 52 -9.97 10.58 -2.13
CA HIS A 52 -10.24 11.04 -3.49
C HIS A 52 -10.50 9.84 -4.40
N ASP A 53 -11.49 9.91 -5.29
CA ASP A 53 -11.89 8.83 -6.22
C ASP A 53 -10.78 8.30 -7.14
N LYS A 54 -9.64 9.00 -7.23
CA LYS A 54 -8.50 8.64 -8.08
C LYS A 54 -7.30 8.13 -7.29
N LEU A 55 -7.40 8.10 -5.97
CA LEU A 55 -6.34 7.65 -5.07
C LEU A 55 -6.76 6.34 -4.42
N VAL A 56 -5.79 5.43 -4.27
CA VAL A 56 -6.01 4.18 -3.54
C VAL A 56 -6.19 4.49 -2.05
N GLN A 57 -7.28 3.99 -1.46
CA GLN A 57 -7.53 4.13 -0.03
C GLN A 57 -6.52 3.27 0.74
N LEU A 58 -5.80 3.89 1.67
CA LEU A 58 -4.94 3.19 2.63
C LEU A 58 -5.77 2.75 3.84
N TYR A 59 -5.82 1.44 4.12
CA TYR A 59 -6.51 0.90 5.29
C TYR A 59 -5.61 0.85 6.51
N ALA A 60 -4.45 0.23 6.36
CA ALA A 60 -3.52 0.00 7.44
C ALA A 60 -2.08 -0.07 6.94
N VAL A 61 -1.15 0.23 7.86
CA VAL A 61 0.28 0.07 7.68
C VAL A 61 0.85 -0.66 8.87
N VAL A 62 1.78 -1.58 8.61
CA VAL A 62 2.55 -2.27 9.64
C VAL A 62 3.97 -1.73 9.55
N SER A 63 4.41 -1.06 10.60
CA SER A 63 5.74 -0.43 10.68
C SER A 63 6.84 -1.39 11.14
N GLU A 64 6.51 -2.65 11.46
CA GLU A 64 7.49 -3.70 11.74
C GLU A 64 8.08 -4.23 10.42
N GLU A 65 9.39 -4.50 10.39
CA GLU A 65 10.04 -5.03 9.19
C GLU A 65 9.73 -6.53 9.01
N PRO A 66 9.32 -6.96 7.80
CA PRO A 66 9.17 -6.14 6.59
C PRO A 66 7.86 -5.32 6.61
N ILE A 67 7.95 -4.05 6.20
CA ILE A 67 6.81 -3.11 6.24
C ILE A 67 5.71 -3.60 5.30
N TYR A 68 4.48 -3.71 5.85
CA TYR A 68 3.30 -4.07 5.08
C TYR A 68 2.38 -2.88 4.88
N ILE A 69 1.84 -2.78 3.66
CA ILE A 69 0.89 -1.75 3.27
C ILE A 69 -0.40 -2.43 2.82
N VAL A 70 -1.49 -2.15 3.53
CA VAL A 70 -2.81 -2.68 3.23
C VAL A 70 -3.65 -1.58 2.61
N THR A 71 -3.96 -1.71 1.33
CA THR A 71 -4.78 -0.76 0.58
C THR A 71 -6.01 -1.43 0.01
N GLU A 72 -6.95 -0.64 -0.49
CA GLU A 72 -8.06 -1.14 -1.28
C GLU A 72 -7.58 -1.95 -2.49
N TYR A 73 -8.28 -3.06 -2.75
CA TYR A 73 -8.04 -3.86 -3.94
C TYR A 73 -8.67 -3.19 -5.17
N MET A 74 -7.87 -2.38 -5.87
CA MET A 74 -8.27 -1.77 -7.14
C MET A 74 -8.00 -2.74 -8.31
N VAL A 75 -9.06 -3.40 -8.80
CA VAL A 75 -9.03 -4.27 -9.99
C VAL A 75 -8.50 -3.54 -11.24
N PHE A 76 -8.63 -2.23 -11.32
CA PHE A 76 -8.34 -1.46 -12.53
C PHE A 76 -6.87 -1.11 -12.75
N LEU A 77 -5.99 -1.23 -11.74
CA LEU A 77 -4.58 -0.82 -11.86
C LEU A 77 -3.64 -1.87 -12.47
N PHE A 78 -4.13 -3.07 -12.77
CA PHE A 78 -3.37 -4.13 -13.47
C PHE A 78 -3.65 -4.21 -14.98
N ARG A 79 -4.43 -3.28 -15.55
CA ARG A 79 -4.86 -3.34 -16.97
C ARG A 79 -4.18 -2.37 -17.94
N SER A 80 -3.17 -1.61 -17.52
CA SER A 80 -2.36 -0.83 -18.47
C SER A 80 -0.95 -1.36 -18.50
N SER A 81 -0.73 -2.19 -19.52
CA SER A 81 0.51 -2.38 -20.27
C SER A 81 1.23 -1.06 -20.58
#